data_AF-A0A956QL73-F1
#
_entry.id   AF-A0A956QL73-F1
#
_cell.length_a   1.000
_cell.length_b   1.000
_cell.length_c   1.000
_cell.angle_alpha   90.00
_cell.angle_beta   90.00
_cell.angle_gamma   90.00
#
_symmetry.space_group_name_H-M   'P 1'
#
loop_
_entity.id
_entity.type
_entity.pdbx_description
1 polymer ?
#
loop_
_entity_poly.entity_id
_entity_poly.type
_entity_poly.pdbx_seq_one_letter_code
_entity_poly.pdbx_strand_id
1 'polypeptide(L)'
;AKKAKVKLTELVEAPEGGQEKALEAMLHGGKVELSATGKEKLIGIIKQAIEMTQKPENIEKAQDISLPSGEKVGTTRVDLADLPTERETMMLDAIAKADKFIYLPGFVVTRAVAAAIVARKQELEAQGKQLDVKIIADPGVYPGGDTPNSWGVKFLEDHGITARWAMLTRSGWHDRKIHAKQLITDKGEMTGSTNFSNKGMKDNWETSTFVHFNPDDPKSVADQERSVEQFMELWQNNSFELSTLDLAGCWNRYKPAEGKEYMVEDSRNGAVKKIIGWLEDYEKETAGFMGRLAKRPDIAPVVQSLVDEGYSEGDSILKGVVSVIGERSYYEGLSQLPAYKTLMEEKAKVEAWKAKEARYHKG
;
A
#
# COMPACT_ATOMS: atom_id res chain seq x y z
N ALA A 1 -20.28 -14.98 -15.83
CA ALA A 1 -20.80 -15.73 -17.01
C ALA A 1 -21.29 -17.13 -16.64
N LYS A 2 -20.40 -18.12 -16.38
CA LYS A 2 -20.78 -19.52 -16.10
C LYS A 2 -21.72 -19.71 -14.91
N LYS A 3 -21.43 -19.11 -13.75
CA LYS A 3 -22.33 -19.17 -12.56
C LYS A 3 -23.68 -18.48 -12.79
N ALA A 4 -23.72 -17.46 -13.64
CA ALA A 4 -24.94 -16.72 -13.98
C ALA A 4 -25.70 -17.31 -15.19
N LYS A 5 -25.15 -18.32 -15.87
CA LYS A 5 -25.65 -18.87 -17.15
C LYS A 5 -25.89 -17.80 -18.23
N VAL A 6 -24.99 -16.81 -18.33
CA VAL A 6 -25.07 -15.72 -19.32
C VAL A 6 -23.84 -15.71 -20.20
N LYS A 7 -24.02 -15.55 -21.52
CA LYS A 7 -22.94 -15.28 -22.46
C LYS A 7 -22.59 -13.79 -22.41
N LEU A 8 -21.32 -13.47 -22.16
CA LEU A 8 -20.84 -12.08 -22.06
C LEU A 8 -21.05 -11.29 -23.35
N THR A 9 -20.98 -11.96 -24.51
CA THR A 9 -21.21 -11.37 -25.82
C THR A 9 -22.64 -10.86 -26.02
N GLU A 10 -23.62 -11.37 -25.27
CA GLU A 10 -25.02 -10.92 -25.34
C GLU A 10 -25.27 -9.65 -24.52
N LEU A 11 -24.31 -9.22 -23.70
CA LEU A 11 -24.45 -8.09 -22.78
C LEU A 11 -23.92 -6.78 -23.34
N VAL A 12 -23.15 -6.85 -24.41
CA VAL A 12 -22.49 -5.70 -25.03
C VAL A 12 -23.11 -5.39 -26.38
N GLU A 13 -23.21 -4.10 -26.70
CA GLU A 13 -23.66 -3.62 -27.98
C GLU A 13 -22.47 -3.56 -28.95
N ALA A 14 -22.54 -4.34 -30.02
CA ALA A 14 -21.54 -4.36 -31.08
C ALA A 14 -22.17 -4.83 -32.40
N PRO A 15 -21.61 -4.44 -33.57
CA PRO A 15 -21.99 -5.01 -34.85
C PRO A 15 -21.90 -6.53 -34.85
N GLU A 16 -22.68 -7.20 -35.70
CA GLU A 16 -22.71 -8.66 -35.80
C GLU A 16 -21.31 -9.24 -36.07
N GLY A 17 -20.83 -10.14 -35.20
CA GLY A 17 -19.47 -10.70 -35.24
C GLY A 17 -18.39 -9.83 -34.58
N GLY A 18 -18.73 -8.65 -34.05
CA GLY A 18 -17.80 -7.71 -33.39
C GLY A 18 -17.75 -7.82 -31.86
N GLN A 19 -18.56 -8.67 -31.25
CA GLN A 19 -18.74 -8.73 -29.78
C GLN A 19 -17.47 -9.16 -29.04
N GLU A 20 -16.69 -10.10 -29.57
CA GLU A 20 -15.43 -10.51 -28.96
C GLU A 20 -14.38 -9.41 -28.99
N LYS A 21 -14.25 -8.69 -30.10
CA LYS A 21 -13.37 -7.53 -30.21
C LYS A 21 -13.77 -6.40 -29.26
N ALA A 22 -15.07 -6.18 -29.08
CA ALA A 22 -15.57 -5.20 -28.11
C ALA A 22 -15.19 -5.61 -26.67
N LEU A 23 -15.37 -6.88 -26.31
CA LEU A 23 -14.97 -7.40 -24.99
C LEU A 23 -13.45 -7.35 -24.78
N GLU A 24 -12.66 -7.65 -25.81
CA GLU A 24 -11.20 -7.56 -25.77
C GLU A 24 -10.75 -6.10 -25.60
N ALA A 25 -11.35 -5.17 -26.34
CA ALA A 25 -11.11 -3.74 -26.16
C ALA A 25 -11.46 -3.28 -24.72
N MET A 26 -12.53 -3.81 -24.12
CA MET A 26 -12.89 -3.53 -22.73
C MET A 26 -11.83 -4.00 -21.73
N LEU A 27 -11.22 -5.16 -21.94
CA LEU A 27 -10.11 -5.66 -21.11
C LEU A 27 -8.87 -4.76 -21.16
N HIS A 28 -8.75 -3.94 -22.20
CA HIS A 28 -7.69 -2.96 -22.39
C HIS A 28 -8.14 -1.51 -22.11
N GLY A 29 -9.26 -1.32 -21.41
CA GLY A 29 -9.74 0.00 -20.96
C GLY A 29 -10.61 0.75 -21.97
N GLY A 30 -11.01 0.11 -23.06
CA GLY A 30 -11.99 0.65 -24.00
C GLY A 30 -13.39 0.74 -23.41
N LYS A 31 -14.17 1.73 -23.85
CA LYS A 31 -15.59 1.87 -23.47
C LYS A 31 -16.46 1.06 -24.42
N VAL A 32 -17.39 0.29 -23.87
CA VAL A 32 -18.37 -0.49 -24.63
C VAL A 32 -19.75 -0.22 -24.05
N GLU A 33 -20.74 -0.03 -24.92
CA GLU A 33 -22.12 0.16 -24.49
C GLU A 33 -22.78 -1.18 -24.16
N LEU A 34 -23.73 -1.17 -23.23
CA LEU A 34 -24.54 -2.34 -22.90
C LEU A 34 -25.67 -2.50 -23.93
N SER A 35 -25.85 -3.74 -24.39
CA SER A 35 -27.03 -4.13 -25.19
C SER A 35 -28.32 -3.96 -24.38
N ALA A 36 -29.49 -4.06 -25.03
CA ALA A 36 -30.77 -4.07 -24.33
C ALA A 36 -30.82 -5.16 -23.23
N THR A 37 -30.36 -6.37 -23.54
CA THR A 37 -30.24 -7.49 -22.59
C THR A 37 -29.25 -7.18 -21.46
N GLY A 38 -28.13 -6.51 -21.76
CA GLY A 38 -27.15 -6.06 -20.78
C GLY A 38 -27.74 -5.05 -19.79
N LYS A 39 -28.47 -4.05 -20.30
CA LYS A 39 -29.19 -3.04 -19.51
C LYS A 39 -30.24 -3.69 -18.61
N GLU A 40 -31.05 -4.60 -19.15
CA GLU A 40 -32.07 -5.32 -18.38
C GLU A 40 -31.47 -6.11 -17.21
N LYS A 41 -30.37 -6.85 -17.46
CA LYS A 41 -29.68 -7.61 -16.40
C LYS A 41 -29.05 -6.70 -15.35
N LEU A 42 -28.45 -5.58 -15.76
CA LEU A 42 -27.91 -4.60 -14.81
C LEU A 42 -29.01 -4.05 -13.91
N ILE A 43 -30.15 -3.66 -14.50
CA ILE A 43 -31.33 -3.19 -13.74
C ILE A 43 -31.82 -4.28 -12.79
N GLY A 44 -31.88 -5.55 -13.23
CA GLY A 44 -32.25 -6.68 -12.38
C GLY A 44 -31.34 -6.85 -11.17
N ILE A 45 -30.01 -6.73 -11.36
CA ILE A 45 -29.03 -6.79 -10.27
C ILE A 45 -29.21 -5.60 -9.31
N ILE A 46 -29.44 -4.39 -9.83
CA ILE A 46 -29.69 -3.21 -9.00
C ILE A 46 -30.97 -3.40 -8.16
N LYS A 47 -32.05 -3.90 -8.76
CA LYS A 47 -33.30 -4.21 -8.04
C LYS A 47 -33.08 -5.25 -6.96
N GLN A 48 -32.38 -6.34 -7.27
CA GLN A 48 -32.05 -7.36 -6.27
C GLN A 48 -31.21 -6.80 -5.12
N ALA A 49 -30.26 -5.91 -5.41
CA ALA A 49 -29.48 -5.25 -4.37
C ALA A 49 -30.37 -4.38 -3.47
N ILE A 50 -31.30 -3.61 -4.06
CA ILE A 50 -32.30 -2.82 -3.32
C ILE A 50 -33.22 -3.72 -2.48
N GLU A 51 -33.75 -4.80 -3.06
CA GLU A 51 -34.60 -5.75 -2.34
C GLU A 51 -33.85 -6.40 -1.18
N MET A 52 -32.58 -6.74 -1.36
CA MET A 52 -31.73 -7.28 -0.29
C MET A 52 -31.53 -6.27 0.84
N THR A 53 -31.28 -4.99 0.54
CA THR A 53 -31.13 -3.96 1.59
C THR A 53 -32.45 -3.66 2.30
N GLN A 54 -33.60 -3.87 1.64
CA GLN A 54 -34.93 -3.69 2.22
C GLN A 54 -35.50 -4.93 2.92
N LYS A 55 -34.74 -6.01 3.05
CA LYS A 55 -35.19 -7.17 3.84
C LYS A 55 -35.49 -6.74 5.29
N PRO A 56 -36.57 -7.26 5.91
CA PRO A 56 -36.93 -6.90 7.28
C PRO A 56 -35.76 -7.02 8.27
N GLU A 57 -34.99 -8.10 8.19
CA GLU A 57 -33.79 -8.33 9.03
C GLU A 57 -32.72 -7.24 8.87
N ASN A 58 -32.54 -6.69 7.66
CA ASN A 58 -31.56 -5.65 7.40
C ASN A 58 -32.08 -4.26 7.81
N ILE A 59 -33.38 -4.02 7.65
CA ILE A 59 -34.04 -2.81 8.15
C ILE A 59 -33.98 -2.77 9.68
N GLU A 60 -34.25 -3.90 10.34
CA GLU A 60 -34.17 -4.02 11.80
C GLU A 60 -32.74 -3.74 12.29
N LYS A 61 -31.72 -4.34 11.67
CA LYS A 61 -30.31 -4.05 11.97
C LYS A 61 -29.94 -2.58 11.73
N ALA A 62 -30.49 -1.94 10.69
CA ALA A 62 -30.24 -0.52 10.42
C ALA A 62 -30.94 0.39 11.45
N GLN A 63 -32.10 -0.02 11.95
CA GLN A 63 -32.85 0.69 13.00
C GLN A 63 -32.25 0.50 14.39
N ASP A 64 -31.50 -0.58 14.61
CA ASP A 64 -30.71 -0.82 15.82
C ASP A 64 -29.50 0.13 15.95
N ILE A 65 -29.18 0.89 14.90
CA ILE A 65 -28.17 1.96 14.96
C ILE A 65 -28.76 3.14 15.73
N SER A 66 -28.50 3.21 17.03
CA SER A 66 -28.85 4.35 17.86
C SER A 66 -28.02 5.59 17.47
N LEU A 67 -28.63 6.78 17.55
CA LEU A 67 -27.87 8.03 17.50
C LEU A 67 -26.80 8.02 18.59
N PRO A 68 -25.58 8.49 18.32
CA PRO A 68 -24.53 8.57 19.33
C PRO A 68 -25.03 9.43 20.50
N SER A 69 -24.77 9.01 21.74
CA SER A 69 -25.34 9.61 22.94
C SER A 69 -24.91 11.06 23.20
N GLY A 70 -23.97 11.60 22.42
CA GLY A 70 -23.33 12.91 22.64
C GLY A 70 -22.54 12.98 23.94
N GLU A 71 -22.57 11.91 24.75
CA GLU A 71 -21.86 11.80 26.00
C GLU A 71 -20.37 11.68 25.71
N LYS A 72 -19.56 12.45 26.44
CA LYS A 72 -18.11 12.37 26.32
C LYS A 72 -17.65 11.04 26.89
N VAL A 73 -17.40 10.07 26.03
CA VAL A 73 -16.79 8.79 26.39
C VAL A 73 -15.29 8.86 26.10
N GLY A 74 -14.49 8.84 27.15
CA GLY A 74 -13.03 8.84 27.05
C GLY A 74 -12.36 10.22 26.99
N THR A 75 -11.04 10.19 26.89
CA THR A 75 -10.12 11.35 26.94
C THR A 75 -9.45 11.62 25.60
N THR A 76 -9.56 10.70 24.64
CA THR A 76 -8.98 10.81 23.30
C THR A 76 -9.71 11.88 22.49
N ARG A 77 -8.94 12.82 21.93
CA ARG A 77 -9.45 13.77 20.95
C ARG A 77 -9.29 13.18 19.54
N VAL A 78 -10.36 13.23 18.75
CA VAL A 78 -10.35 12.85 17.35
C VAL A 78 -10.90 14.03 16.54
N ASP A 79 -10.13 14.50 15.57
CA ASP A 79 -10.60 15.46 14.59
C ASP A 79 -11.08 14.70 13.34
N LEU A 80 -12.19 15.11 12.75
CA LEU A 80 -12.75 14.53 11.52
C LEU A 80 -12.57 15.52 10.37
N ALA A 81 -12.26 14.99 9.18
CA ALA A 81 -12.12 15.76 7.95
C ALA A 81 -12.84 15.04 6.81
N ASP A 82 -13.93 15.65 6.35
CA ASP A 82 -14.74 15.14 5.24
C ASP A 82 -14.56 16.00 3.99
N LEU A 83 -14.31 17.31 4.16
CA LEU A 83 -14.08 18.20 3.04
C LEU A 83 -12.64 18.05 2.52
N PRO A 84 -12.41 18.20 1.20
CA PRO A 84 -11.07 18.24 0.61
C PRO A 84 -10.05 19.10 1.37
N THR A 85 -10.42 20.34 1.68
CA THR A 85 -9.56 21.31 2.37
C THR A 85 -9.25 20.89 3.81
N GLU A 86 -10.18 20.24 4.49
CA GLU A 86 -9.97 19.72 5.84
C GLU A 86 -8.96 18.57 5.82
N ARG A 87 -9.08 17.66 4.84
CA ARG A 87 -8.18 16.51 4.70
C ARG A 87 -6.76 16.93 4.35
N GLU A 88 -6.61 17.89 3.44
CA GLU A 88 -5.29 18.47 3.11
C GLU A 88 -4.67 19.19 4.30
N THR A 89 -5.47 20.02 5.00
CA THR A 89 -4.99 20.75 6.18
C THR A 89 -4.59 19.81 7.29
N MET A 90 -5.40 18.77 7.56
CA MET A 90 -5.11 17.75 8.57
C MET A 90 -3.79 17.03 8.29
N MET A 91 -3.55 16.59 7.05
CA MET A 91 -2.30 15.94 6.66
C MET A 91 -1.10 16.89 6.82
N LEU A 92 -1.20 18.13 6.32
CA LEU A 92 -0.11 19.10 6.39
C LEU A 92 0.19 19.50 7.84
N ASP A 93 -0.84 19.68 8.66
CA ASP A 93 -0.72 20.01 10.07
C ASP A 93 -0.10 18.85 10.87
N ALA A 94 -0.49 17.61 10.58
CA ALA A 94 0.13 16.42 11.17
C ALA A 94 1.63 16.36 10.89
N ILE A 95 2.04 16.61 9.64
CA ILE A 95 3.46 16.68 9.24
C ILE A 95 4.15 17.85 9.94
N ALA A 96 3.57 19.05 9.89
CA ALA A 96 4.18 20.26 10.41
C ALA A 96 4.38 20.24 11.94
N LYS A 97 3.53 19.52 12.68
CA LYS A 97 3.61 19.38 14.13
C LYS A 97 4.48 18.22 14.60
N ALA A 98 4.90 17.33 13.72
CA ALA A 98 5.76 16.21 14.09
C ALA A 98 7.11 16.74 14.58
N ASP A 99 7.57 16.28 15.74
CA ASP A 99 8.83 16.69 16.36
C ASP A 99 9.85 15.54 16.47
N LYS A 100 9.37 14.30 16.59
CA LYS A 100 10.24 13.14 16.83
C LYS A 100 10.27 12.19 15.65
N PHE A 101 9.11 11.85 15.09
CA PHE A 101 9.04 10.91 13.97
C PHE A 101 7.86 11.15 13.04
N ILE A 102 8.01 10.69 11.80
CA ILE A 102 6.96 10.56 10.79
C ILE A 102 7.06 9.16 10.17
N TYR A 103 6.04 8.33 10.38
CA TYR A 103 5.92 7.00 9.79
C TYR A 103 4.73 6.95 8.83
N LEU A 104 4.99 6.53 7.59
CA LEU A 104 4.00 6.55 6.51
C LEU A 104 4.03 5.24 5.73
N PRO A 105 3.06 4.31 5.97
CA PRO A 105 2.78 3.21 5.06
C PRO A 105 1.93 3.76 3.91
N GLY A 106 2.59 4.12 2.81
CA GLY A 106 2.00 4.86 1.72
C GLY A 106 1.56 3.96 0.56
N PHE A 107 0.24 3.85 0.37
CA PHE A 107 -0.28 3.41 -0.92
C PHE A 107 0.15 4.37 -2.04
N VAL A 108 0.06 5.68 -1.76
CA VAL A 108 0.52 6.75 -2.65
C VAL A 108 1.26 7.82 -1.83
N VAL A 109 2.49 8.11 -2.20
CA VAL A 109 3.34 9.19 -1.70
C VAL A 109 3.46 10.23 -2.80
N THR A 110 2.61 11.25 -2.74
CA THR A 110 2.66 12.34 -3.72
C THR A 110 3.85 13.26 -3.51
N ARG A 111 4.13 14.06 -4.54
CA ARG A 111 5.05 15.19 -4.47
C ARG A 111 4.79 16.10 -3.27
N ALA A 112 3.54 16.46 -3.03
CA ALA A 112 3.19 17.40 -1.95
C ALA A 112 3.50 16.81 -0.57
N VAL A 113 3.15 15.53 -0.35
CA VAL A 113 3.47 14.80 0.89
C VAL A 113 4.98 14.73 1.09
N ALA A 114 5.72 14.27 0.08
CA ALA A 114 7.17 14.17 0.13
C ALA A 114 7.83 15.53 0.41
N ALA A 115 7.37 16.59 -0.25
CA ALA A 115 7.87 17.95 -0.04
C ALA A 115 7.60 18.47 1.38
N ALA A 116 6.40 18.23 1.92
CA ALA A 116 6.07 18.64 3.28
C ALA A 116 6.94 17.91 4.32
N ILE A 117 7.17 16.61 4.15
CA ILE A 117 8.04 15.82 5.04
C ILE A 117 9.48 16.32 4.98
N VAL A 118 10.02 16.55 3.77
CA VAL A 118 11.38 17.10 3.58
C VAL A 118 11.50 18.48 4.22
N ALA A 119 10.54 19.38 3.98
CA ALA A 119 10.54 20.71 4.55
C ALA A 119 10.55 20.67 6.09
N ARG A 120 9.74 19.80 6.69
CA ARG A 120 9.72 19.62 8.14
C ARG A 120 11.03 19.07 8.69
N LYS A 121 11.61 18.06 8.03
CA LYS A 121 12.92 17.51 8.40
C LYS A 121 13.99 18.60 8.38
N GLN A 122 14.07 19.38 7.30
CA GLN A 122 15.04 20.48 7.16
C GLN A 122 14.84 21.58 8.20
N GLU A 123 13.59 21.92 8.52
CA GLU A 123 13.25 22.87 9.57
C GLU A 123 13.78 22.41 10.94
N LEU A 124 13.58 21.14 11.30
CA LEU A 124 14.08 20.57 12.55
C LEU A 124 15.60 20.44 12.56
N GLU A 125 16.23 20.07 11.44
CA GLU A 125 17.68 20.04 11.30
C GLU A 125 18.31 21.43 11.50
N ALA A 126 17.69 22.49 10.97
CA ALA A 126 18.11 23.86 11.19
C ALA A 126 17.99 24.30 12.67
N GLN A 127 17.11 23.64 13.45
CA GLN A 127 16.98 23.81 14.89
C GLN A 127 17.90 22.88 15.71
N GLY A 128 18.76 22.08 15.07
CA GLY A 128 19.60 21.09 15.73
C GLY A 128 18.84 19.87 16.26
N LYS A 129 17.62 19.63 15.77
CA LYS A 129 16.79 18.47 16.11
C LYS A 129 16.81 17.46 14.97
N GLN A 130 16.60 16.20 15.30
CA GLN A 130 16.48 15.13 14.32
C GLN A 130 15.03 14.66 14.23
N LEU A 131 14.53 14.52 13.00
CA LEU A 131 13.25 13.89 12.71
C LEU A 131 13.49 12.49 12.13
N ASP A 132 12.96 11.47 12.79
CA ASP A 132 13.00 10.09 12.30
C ASP A 132 11.90 9.85 11.28
N VAL A 133 12.27 9.75 10.00
CA VAL A 133 11.33 9.56 8.90
C VAL A 133 11.44 8.16 8.33
N LYS A 134 10.34 7.39 8.38
CA LYS A 134 10.24 6.06 7.77
C LYS A 134 9.04 6.00 6.83
N ILE A 135 9.31 5.70 5.56
CA ILE A 135 8.29 5.68 4.51
C ILE A 135 8.36 4.33 3.80
N ILE A 136 7.21 3.66 3.68
CA ILE A 136 7.06 2.43 2.90
C ILE A 136 6.16 2.75 1.71
N ALA A 137 6.70 2.68 0.50
CA ALA A 137 5.97 2.91 -0.74
C ALA A 137 5.43 1.58 -1.29
N ASP A 138 4.15 1.56 -1.64
CA ASP A 138 3.57 0.44 -2.39
C ASP A 138 4.23 0.34 -3.78
N PRO A 139 4.72 -0.84 -4.19
CA PRO A 139 5.35 -1.00 -5.51
C PRO A 139 4.33 -0.93 -6.65
N GLY A 140 3.04 -1.11 -6.36
CA GLY A 140 1.88 -1.07 -7.26
C GLY A 140 2.18 -1.05 -8.75
N VAL A 141 1.97 -2.17 -9.44
CA VAL A 141 2.19 -2.27 -10.89
C VAL A 141 1.04 -1.59 -11.66
N TYR A 142 1.28 -0.42 -12.24
CA TYR A 142 0.35 0.22 -13.18
C TYR A 142 0.64 -0.24 -14.62
N PRO A 143 -0.35 -0.18 -15.54
CA PRO A 143 -0.13 -0.51 -16.95
C PRO A 143 1.05 0.31 -17.52
N GLY A 144 2.17 -0.36 -17.81
CA GLY A 144 3.45 0.29 -18.20
C GLY A 144 4.63 0.02 -17.26
N GLY A 145 4.41 -0.66 -16.14
CA GLY A 145 5.44 -1.06 -15.17
C GLY A 145 5.92 0.07 -14.24
N ASP A 146 5.19 1.18 -14.20
CA ASP A 146 5.47 2.33 -13.34
C ASP A 146 4.60 2.31 -12.07
N THR A 147 4.87 3.20 -11.13
CA THR A 147 4.14 3.37 -9.87
C THR A 147 3.81 4.86 -9.63
N PRO A 148 2.65 5.20 -9.03
CA PRO A 148 2.33 6.57 -8.63
C PRO A 148 3.31 7.12 -7.58
N ASN A 149 4.12 6.25 -6.97
CA ASN A 149 5.12 6.59 -5.97
C ASN A 149 6.44 7.08 -6.56
N SER A 150 6.68 6.90 -7.88
CA SER A 150 7.98 7.15 -8.52
C SER A 150 8.51 8.55 -8.22
N TRP A 151 7.67 9.58 -8.36
CA TRP A 151 8.11 10.95 -8.09
C TRP A 151 8.40 11.17 -6.60
N GLY A 152 7.48 10.77 -5.72
CA GLY A 152 7.60 10.98 -4.27
C GLY A 152 8.84 10.30 -3.70
N VAL A 153 9.08 9.04 -4.08
CA VAL A 153 10.27 8.27 -3.68
C VAL A 153 11.55 8.96 -4.16
N LYS A 154 11.61 9.37 -5.43
CA LYS A 154 12.80 10.04 -5.96
C LYS A 154 13.13 11.31 -5.21
N PHE A 155 12.12 12.15 -4.97
CA PHE A 155 12.29 13.40 -4.26
C PHE A 155 12.75 13.19 -2.81
N LEU A 156 12.22 12.18 -2.12
CA LEU A 156 12.69 11.82 -0.77
C LEU A 156 14.17 11.40 -0.78
N GLU A 157 14.57 10.56 -1.74
CA GLU A 157 15.95 10.12 -1.88
C GLU A 157 16.92 11.28 -2.13
N ASP A 158 16.53 12.25 -2.97
CA ASP A 158 17.32 13.46 -3.27
C ASP A 158 17.57 14.31 -2.02
N HIS A 159 16.74 14.14 -0.98
CA HIS A 159 16.83 14.85 0.30
C HIS A 159 17.26 13.92 1.45
N GLY A 160 17.94 12.82 1.12
CA GLY A 160 18.53 11.90 2.08
C GLY A 160 17.51 11.14 2.93
N ILE A 161 16.33 10.86 2.37
CA ILE A 161 15.31 9.98 2.97
C ILE A 161 15.12 8.78 2.05
N THR A 162 15.65 7.62 2.45
CA THR A 162 15.46 6.37 1.70
C THR A 162 14.11 5.76 2.06
N ALA A 163 13.12 5.89 1.19
CA ALA A 163 11.90 5.10 1.30
C ALA A 163 12.20 3.62 1.07
N ARG A 164 11.48 2.74 1.77
CA ARG A 164 11.46 1.31 1.48
C ARG A 164 10.29 0.97 0.57
N TRP A 165 10.40 -0.11 -0.17
CA TRP A 165 9.32 -0.65 -0.98
C TRP A 165 8.56 -1.72 -0.18
N ALA A 166 7.24 -1.78 -0.31
CA ALA A 166 6.49 -2.88 0.27
C ALA A 166 6.93 -4.21 -0.37
N MET A 167 7.16 -5.23 0.45
CA MET A 167 7.52 -6.57 0.01
C MET A 167 6.56 -7.55 0.70
N LEU A 168 5.37 -7.69 0.12
CA LEU A 168 4.26 -8.37 0.77
C LEU A 168 4.16 -9.83 0.31
N THR A 169 3.81 -10.73 1.22
CA THR A 169 3.57 -12.12 0.84
C THR A 169 2.20 -12.28 0.19
N ARG A 170 2.19 -12.85 -1.02
CA ARG A 170 0.97 -13.21 -1.74
C ARG A 170 0.50 -14.58 -1.30
N SER A 171 -0.80 -14.73 -1.06
CA SER A 171 -1.44 -16.01 -0.70
C SER A 171 -2.50 -16.47 -1.71
N GLY A 172 -2.64 -15.75 -2.84
CA GLY A 172 -3.66 -16.00 -3.86
C GLY A 172 -3.26 -15.47 -5.23
N TRP A 173 -4.25 -15.13 -6.06
CA TRP A 173 -4.05 -14.72 -7.46
C TRP A 173 -3.97 -13.19 -7.66
N HIS A 174 -4.10 -12.40 -6.60
CA HIS A 174 -3.97 -10.95 -6.62
C HIS A 174 -2.70 -10.48 -5.93
N ASP A 175 -2.09 -9.42 -6.47
CA ASP A 175 -0.99 -8.71 -5.82
C ASP A 175 -1.49 -8.05 -4.54
N ARG A 176 -0.70 -8.14 -3.46
CA ARG A 176 -1.05 -7.47 -2.21
C ARG A 176 -0.61 -6.02 -2.29
N LYS A 177 -1.36 -5.15 -1.62
CA LYS A 177 -1.09 -3.71 -1.61
C LYS A 177 -1.14 -3.20 -0.17
N ILE A 178 -0.30 -2.21 0.14
CA ILE A 178 -0.51 -1.39 1.31
C ILE A 178 -1.77 -0.56 1.05
N HIS A 179 -2.91 -0.98 1.60
CA HIS A 179 -4.15 -0.21 1.47
C HIS A 179 -4.41 0.70 2.67
N ALA A 180 -3.56 0.63 3.70
CA ALA A 180 -3.55 1.57 4.81
C ALA A 180 -3.31 2.99 4.28
N LYS A 181 -4.11 3.92 4.74
CA LYS A 181 -4.04 5.35 4.40
C LYS A 181 -3.70 6.12 5.66
N GLN A 182 -2.49 5.86 6.12
CA GLN A 182 -2.09 6.16 7.48
C GLN A 182 -0.86 7.07 7.46
N LEU A 183 -0.83 8.01 8.39
CA LEU A 183 0.32 8.84 8.72
C LEU A 183 0.42 8.91 10.23
N ILE A 184 1.49 8.35 10.78
CA ILE A 184 1.72 8.27 12.23
C ILE A 184 2.84 9.25 12.58
N THR A 185 2.61 10.09 13.57
CA THR A 185 3.60 11.03 14.12
C THR A 185 3.67 10.89 15.64
N ASP A 186 4.59 11.60 16.28
CA ASP A 186 4.64 11.64 17.75
C ASP A 186 3.45 12.36 18.38
N LYS A 187 2.68 13.12 17.59
CA LYS A 187 1.52 13.90 18.05
C LYS A 187 0.19 13.20 17.82
N GLY A 188 0.12 12.28 16.86
CA GLY A 188 -1.13 11.62 16.52
C GLY A 188 -1.03 10.76 15.29
N GLU A 189 -2.17 10.22 14.89
CA GLU A 189 -2.31 9.35 13.74
C GLU A 189 -3.44 9.87 12.84
N MET A 190 -3.11 10.15 11.58
CA MET A 190 -4.10 10.33 10.53
C MET A 190 -4.45 8.97 9.95
N THR A 191 -5.72 8.62 9.87
CA THR A 191 -6.22 7.39 9.25
C THR A 191 -7.61 7.60 8.65
N GLY A 192 -8.00 6.80 7.67
CA GLY A 192 -9.31 6.88 7.03
C GLY A 192 -9.33 6.25 5.65
N SER A 193 -10.29 6.66 4.82
CA SER A 193 -10.45 6.14 3.46
C SER A 193 -9.67 6.96 2.40
N THR A 194 -9.17 8.15 2.78
CA THR A 194 -8.43 9.05 1.89
C THR A 194 -7.01 8.59 1.56
N ASN A 195 -6.73 8.24 0.31
CA ASN A 195 -5.36 8.13 -0.18
C ASN A 195 -4.68 9.51 -0.22
N PHE A 196 -3.39 9.59 0.07
CA PHE A 196 -2.60 10.84 -0.05
C PHE A 196 -2.25 11.23 -1.49
N SER A 197 -3.13 10.87 -2.44
CA SER A 197 -3.08 11.24 -3.86
C SER A 197 -3.85 12.54 -4.10
N ASN A 198 -3.54 13.26 -5.19
CA ASN A 198 -4.31 14.47 -5.56
C ASN A 198 -5.81 14.19 -5.63
N LYS A 199 -6.19 13.09 -6.30
CA LYS A 199 -7.58 12.68 -6.44
C LYS A 199 -8.20 12.29 -5.09
N GLY A 200 -7.46 11.55 -4.26
CA GLY A 200 -7.89 11.16 -2.92
C GLY A 200 -8.18 12.38 -2.07
N MET A 201 -7.23 13.33 -2.00
CA MET A 201 -7.34 14.53 -1.18
C MET A 201 -8.36 15.56 -1.71
N LYS A 202 -8.55 15.67 -3.03
CA LYS A 202 -9.33 16.77 -3.63
C LYS A 202 -10.70 16.38 -4.18
N ASP A 203 -10.80 15.23 -4.84
CA ASP A 203 -11.93 14.93 -5.71
C ASP A 203 -12.82 13.81 -5.13
N ASN A 204 -12.21 12.83 -4.47
CA ASN A 204 -12.95 11.72 -3.90
C ASN A 204 -13.77 12.14 -2.68
N TRP A 205 -14.91 11.46 -2.50
CA TRP A 205 -15.70 11.50 -1.28
C TRP A 205 -15.09 10.49 -0.30
N GLU A 206 -14.32 10.99 0.66
CA GLU A 206 -13.62 10.18 1.64
C GLU A 206 -13.67 10.89 2.99
N THR A 207 -13.55 10.11 4.06
CA THR A 207 -13.43 10.63 5.42
C THR A 207 -12.04 10.30 5.94
N SER A 208 -11.41 11.29 6.58
CA SER A 208 -10.19 11.10 7.35
C SER A 208 -10.40 11.52 8.79
N THR A 209 -9.64 10.88 9.67
CA THR A 209 -9.63 11.15 11.09
C THR A 209 -8.22 11.42 11.52
N PHE A 210 -8.03 12.31 12.49
CA PHE A 210 -6.77 12.49 13.18
C PHE A 210 -6.97 12.22 14.67
N VAL A 211 -6.39 11.12 15.14
CA VAL A 211 -6.41 10.72 16.55
C VAL A 211 -5.23 11.38 17.23
N HIS A 212 -5.48 12.26 18.20
CA HIS A 212 -4.43 12.95 18.95
C HIS A 212 -3.88 12.05 20.05
N PHE A 213 -2.55 11.94 20.13
CA PHE A 213 -1.91 11.24 21.23
C PHE A 213 -1.74 12.17 22.43
N ASN A 214 -2.27 11.73 23.57
CA ASN A 214 -2.11 12.42 24.85
C ASN A 214 -1.07 11.69 25.71
N PRO A 215 0.10 12.29 25.97
CA PRO A 215 1.14 11.65 26.77
C PRO A 215 0.74 11.44 28.24
N ASP A 216 -0.25 12.18 28.73
CA ASP A 216 -0.74 12.08 30.11
C ASP A 216 -1.84 11.01 30.26
N ASP A 217 -2.24 10.34 29.17
CA ASP A 217 -3.25 9.28 29.16
C ASP A 217 -2.60 7.92 28.81
N PRO A 218 -2.48 7.00 29.79
CA PRO A 218 -1.86 5.68 29.55
C PRO A 218 -2.51 4.88 28.42
N LYS A 219 -3.82 5.04 28.19
CA LYS A 219 -4.49 4.36 27.08
C LYS A 219 -4.06 4.94 25.74
N SER A 220 -3.96 6.27 25.65
CA SER A 220 -3.48 6.95 24.45
C SER A 220 -2.03 6.60 24.13
N VAL A 221 -1.18 6.43 25.14
CA VAL A 221 0.21 5.97 24.97
C VAL A 221 0.23 4.54 24.43
N ALA A 222 -0.57 3.64 25.01
CA ALA A 222 -0.65 2.26 24.53
C ALA A 222 -1.19 2.15 23.09
N ASP A 223 -2.15 3.01 22.70
CA ASP A 223 -2.66 3.07 21.33
C ASP A 223 -1.59 3.61 20.35
N GLN A 224 -0.82 4.63 20.74
CA GLN A 224 0.34 5.10 19.98
C GLN A 224 1.38 3.99 19.77
N GLU A 225 1.75 3.29 20.84
CA GLU A 225 2.72 2.19 20.81
C GLU A 225 2.26 1.09 19.86
N ARG A 226 0.96 0.73 19.90
CA ARG A 226 0.39 -0.28 18.99
C ARG A 226 0.45 0.15 17.53
N SER A 227 0.08 1.39 17.22
CA SER A 227 0.15 1.90 15.83
C SER A 227 1.60 1.92 15.32
N VAL A 228 2.54 2.31 16.16
CA VAL A 228 3.98 2.26 15.84
C VAL A 228 4.46 0.82 15.66
N GLU A 229 4.07 -0.10 16.55
CA GLU A 229 4.43 -1.52 16.47
C GLU A 229 3.98 -2.15 15.15
N GLN A 230 2.72 -1.92 14.76
CA GLN A 230 2.18 -2.40 13.48
C GLN A 230 2.95 -1.86 12.28
N PHE A 231 3.31 -0.57 12.28
CA PHE A 231 4.15 0.00 11.25
C PHE A 231 5.55 -0.63 11.25
N MET A 232 6.13 -0.85 12.42
CA MET A 232 7.48 -1.40 12.56
C MET A 232 7.53 -2.88 12.15
N GLU A 233 6.48 -3.66 12.34
CA GLU A 233 6.36 -5.02 11.80
C GLU A 233 6.42 -5.00 10.26
N LEU A 234 5.66 -4.11 9.63
CA LEU A 234 5.72 -3.89 8.17
C LEU A 234 7.12 -3.45 7.73
N TRP A 235 7.73 -2.50 8.46
CA TRP A 235 9.06 -1.97 8.18
C TRP A 235 10.16 -3.03 8.29
N GLN A 236 10.12 -3.89 9.29
CA GLN A 236 11.18 -4.85 9.57
C GLN A 236 11.05 -6.11 8.71
N ASN A 237 9.82 -6.61 8.55
CA ASN A 237 9.61 -7.95 8.01
C ASN A 237 9.03 -7.97 6.60
N ASN A 238 8.38 -6.89 6.17
CA ASN A 238 7.56 -6.87 4.95
C ASN A 238 7.87 -5.64 4.08
N SER A 239 9.12 -5.17 4.13
CA SER A 239 9.61 -4.10 3.28
C SER A 239 11.03 -4.36 2.78
N PHE A 240 11.36 -3.78 1.64
CA PHE A 240 12.63 -3.94 0.95
C PHE A 240 13.30 -2.57 0.75
N GLU A 241 14.50 -2.42 1.29
CA GLU A 241 15.27 -1.18 1.16
C GLU A 241 16.23 -1.26 -0.02
N LEU A 242 15.91 -0.54 -1.09
CA LEU A 242 16.82 -0.29 -2.21
C LEU A 242 16.50 1.06 -2.85
N SER A 243 17.41 2.01 -2.70
CA SER A 243 17.29 3.36 -3.27
C SER A 243 17.42 3.32 -4.80
N THR A 244 16.51 4.00 -5.49
CA THR A 244 16.53 4.14 -6.95
C THR A 244 17.73 4.95 -7.40
N LEU A 245 18.10 5.98 -6.63
CA LEU A 245 19.30 6.79 -6.84
C LEU A 245 20.57 5.94 -6.72
N ASP A 246 20.68 5.11 -5.67
CA ASP A 246 21.84 4.26 -5.46
C ASP A 246 21.96 3.16 -6.53
N LEU A 247 20.83 2.53 -6.90
CA LEU A 247 20.81 1.51 -7.94
C LEU A 247 21.20 2.10 -9.31
N ALA A 248 20.65 3.26 -9.66
CA ALA A 248 21.03 3.98 -10.88
C ALA A 248 22.50 4.43 -10.87
N GLY A 249 23.01 4.86 -9.71
CA GLY A 249 24.43 5.14 -9.50
C GLY A 249 25.32 3.92 -9.73
N CYS A 250 24.93 2.76 -9.19
CA CYS A 250 25.62 1.49 -9.37
C CYS A 250 25.63 1.06 -10.85
N TRP A 251 24.54 1.24 -11.60
CA TRP A 251 24.49 0.94 -13.03
C TRP A 251 25.43 1.83 -13.84
N ASN A 252 25.60 3.08 -13.42
CA ASN A 252 26.46 4.07 -14.08
C ASN A 252 27.87 4.17 -13.47
N ARG A 253 28.29 3.20 -12.65
CA ARG A 253 29.55 3.26 -11.88
C ARG A 253 30.82 3.45 -12.73
N TYR A 254 30.83 2.98 -13.97
CA TYR A 254 31.99 3.09 -14.88
C TYR A 254 31.88 4.25 -15.88
N LYS A 255 30.88 5.12 -15.74
CA LYS A 255 30.72 6.29 -16.59
C LYS A 255 31.69 7.42 -16.15
N PRO A 256 32.11 8.31 -17.07
CA PRO A 256 32.92 9.48 -16.74
C PRO A 256 32.26 10.35 -15.66
N ALA A 257 33.06 11.08 -14.88
CA ALA A 257 32.56 11.95 -13.82
C ALA A 257 31.72 13.11 -14.38
N GLU A 258 32.17 13.72 -15.48
CA GLU A 258 31.42 14.77 -16.17
C GLU A 258 30.11 14.21 -16.74
N GLY A 259 28.99 14.80 -16.34
CA GLY A 259 27.65 14.38 -16.77
C GLY A 259 27.11 13.11 -16.10
N LYS A 260 27.84 12.50 -15.15
CA LYS A 260 27.39 11.28 -14.44
C LYS A 260 26.03 11.47 -13.76
N GLU A 261 25.82 12.62 -13.14
CA GLU A 261 24.58 12.96 -12.45
C GLU A 261 23.35 12.90 -13.38
N TYR A 262 23.47 13.43 -14.60
CA TYR A 262 22.42 13.35 -15.61
C TYR A 262 22.14 11.91 -16.04
N MET A 263 23.19 11.11 -16.25
CA MET A 263 23.03 9.69 -16.61
C MET A 263 22.38 8.86 -15.49
N VAL A 264 22.69 9.19 -14.23
CA VAL A 264 22.06 8.59 -13.06
C VAL A 264 20.58 8.94 -13.05
N GLU A 265 20.21 10.22 -13.17
CA GLU A 265 18.80 10.62 -13.18
C GLU A 265 18.00 9.96 -14.31
N ASP A 266 18.55 9.94 -15.53
CA ASP A 266 17.94 9.26 -16.70
C ASP A 266 17.68 7.77 -16.42
N SER A 267 18.59 7.12 -15.67
CA SER A 267 18.50 5.70 -15.32
C SER A 267 17.52 5.39 -14.18
N ARG A 268 17.09 6.39 -13.37
CA ARG A 268 16.27 6.13 -12.18
C ARG A 268 14.89 5.56 -12.50
N ASN A 269 14.29 5.94 -13.62
CA ASN A 269 13.02 5.33 -14.04
C ASN A 269 13.19 3.83 -14.34
N GLY A 270 14.33 3.45 -14.94
CA GLY A 270 14.69 2.05 -15.12
C GLY A 270 14.89 1.33 -13.79
N ALA A 271 15.53 2.00 -12.82
CA ALA A 271 15.76 1.46 -11.47
C ALA A 271 14.44 1.15 -10.75
N VAL A 272 13.48 2.08 -10.78
CA VAL A 272 12.12 1.86 -10.26
C VAL A 272 11.48 0.61 -10.88
N LYS A 273 11.44 0.54 -12.22
CA LYS A 273 10.83 -0.59 -12.94
C LYS A 273 11.48 -1.92 -12.57
N LYS A 274 12.80 -1.94 -12.37
CA LYS A 274 13.52 -3.17 -11.97
C LYS A 274 13.21 -3.59 -10.55
N ILE A 275 13.16 -2.65 -9.61
CA ILE A 275 12.78 -2.96 -8.22
C ILE A 275 11.37 -3.52 -8.17
N ILE A 276 10.41 -2.88 -8.84
CA ILE A 276 9.03 -3.37 -8.93
C ILE A 276 8.97 -4.77 -9.52
N GLY A 277 9.69 -5.02 -10.62
CA GLY A 277 9.74 -6.35 -11.24
C GLY A 277 10.29 -7.44 -10.31
N TRP A 278 11.35 -7.15 -9.54
CA TRP A 278 11.87 -8.09 -8.55
C TRP A 278 10.89 -8.35 -7.39
N LEU A 279 10.15 -7.34 -6.95
CA LEU A 279 9.10 -7.49 -5.94
C LEU A 279 7.92 -8.30 -6.48
N GLU A 280 7.52 -8.08 -7.73
CA GLU A 280 6.47 -8.86 -8.40
C GLU A 280 6.86 -10.35 -8.52
N ASP A 281 8.12 -10.65 -8.85
CA ASP A 281 8.63 -12.01 -8.90
C ASP A 281 8.62 -12.67 -7.50
N TYR A 282 9.00 -11.92 -6.46
CA TYR A 282 8.87 -12.35 -5.07
C TYR A 282 7.42 -12.66 -4.70
N GLU A 283 6.49 -11.76 -5.02
CA GLU A 283 5.06 -11.96 -4.77
C GLU A 283 4.52 -13.21 -5.47
N LYS A 284 4.82 -13.40 -6.76
CA LYS A 284 4.43 -14.61 -7.50
C LYS A 284 4.96 -15.89 -6.87
N GLU A 285 6.22 -15.88 -6.44
CA GLU A 285 6.84 -17.05 -5.83
C GLU A 285 6.24 -17.36 -4.45
N THR A 286 6.02 -16.33 -3.63
CA THR A 286 5.36 -16.48 -2.34
C THR A 286 3.94 -17.04 -2.47
N ALA A 287 3.20 -16.69 -3.53
CA ALA A 287 1.89 -17.28 -3.82
C ALA A 287 1.95 -18.81 -3.97
N GLY A 288 2.96 -19.30 -4.71
CA GLY A 288 3.20 -20.73 -4.89
C GLY A 288 3.60 -21.41 -3.57
N PHE A 289 4.43 -20.75 -2.76
CA PHE A 289 4.84 -21.24 -1.45
C PHE A 289 3.65 -21.35 -0.48
N MET A 290 2.87 -20.28 -0.35
CA MET A 290 1.67 -20.24 0.50
C MET A 290 0.63 -21.25 0.05
N GLY A 291 0.40 -21.38 -1.26
CA GLY A 291 -0.53 -22.36 -1.82
C GLY A 291 -0.13 -23.82 -1.56
N ARG A 292 1.16 -24.12 -1.37
CA ARG A 292 1.63 -25.44 -0.93
C ARG A 292 1.39 -25.66 0.57
N LEU A 293 1.72 -24.66 1.39
CA LEU A 293 1.53 -24.74 2.84
C LEU A 293 0.06 -24.86 3.23
N ALA A 294 -0.82 -24.08 2.59
CA ALA A 294 -2.26 -24.11 2.83
C ALA A 294 -2.90 -25.49 2.61
N LYS A 295 -2.28 -26.37 1.81
CA LYS A 295 -2.76 -27.73 1.52
C LYS A 295 -2.27 -28.77 2.52
N ARG A 296 -1.40 -28.40 3.47
CA ARG A 296 -0.93 -29.34 4.47
C ARG A 296 -2.08 -29.77 5.40
N PRO A 297 -2.17 -31.04 5.82
CA PRO A 297 -3.28 -31.54 6.64
C PRO A 297 -3.44 -30.85 8.00
N ASP A 298 -2.36 -30.29 8.55
CA ASP A 298 -2.34 -29.54 9.81
C ASP A 298 -2.74 -28.07 9.66
N ILE A 299 -2.64 -27.51 8.44
CA ILE A 299 -2.92 -26.10 8.16
C ILE A 299 -4.32 -25.92 7.53
N ALA A 300 -4.71 -26.80 6.61
CA ALA A 300 -5.97 -26.69 5.89
C ALA A 300 -7.21 -26.57 6.79
N PRO A 301 -7.33 -27.32 7.92
CA PRO A 301 -8.46 -27.14 8.84
C PRO A 301 -8.48 -25.76 9.52
N VAL A 302 -7.31 -25.22 9.86
CA VAL A 302 -7.19 -23.88 10.47
C VAL A 302 -7.60 -22.80 9.48
N VAL A 303 -7.16 -22.92 8.22
CA VAL A 303 -7.56 -22.01 7.15
C VAL A 303 -9.07 -22.05 6.94
N GLN A 304 -9.67 -23.25 6.93
CA GLN A 304 -11.12 -23.39 6.78
C GLN A 304 -11.88 -22.76 7.96
N SER A 305 -11.42 -22.96 9.20
CA SER A 305 -12.03 -22.32 10.38
C SER A 305 -12.04 -20.80 10.25
N LEU A 306 -10.93 -20.19 9.82
CA LEU A 306 -10.84 -18.75 9.62
C LEU A 306 -11.79 -18.26 8.51
N VAL A 307 -11.95 -19.02 7.43
CA VAL A 307 -12.94 -18.71 6.38
C VAL A 307 -14.36 -18.79 6.95
N ASP A 308 -14.66 -19.81 7.76
CA ASP A 308 -15.97 -20.00 8.38
C ASP A 308 -16.28 -18.89 9.41
N GLU A 309 -15.25 -18.31 10.03
CA GLU A 309 -15.32 -17.12 10.89
C GLU A 309 -15.50 -15.80 10.10
N GLY A 310 -15.44 -15.85 8.76
CA GLY A 310 -15.70 -14.71 7.89
C GLY A 310 -14.46 -13.96 7.40
N TYR A 311 -13.25 -14.49 7.63
CA TYR A 311 -12.03 -13.92 7.05
C TYR A 311 -11.98 -14.17 5.53
N SER A 312 -11.29 -13.28 4.80
CA SER A 312 -11.01 -13.51 3.37
C SER A 312 -10.13 -14.75 3.20
N GLU A 313 -10.28 -15.50 2.11
CA GLU A 313 -9.46 -16.70 1.83
C GLU A 313 -7.95 -16.38 1.90
N GLY A 314 -7.55 -15.26 1.30
CA GLY A 314 -6.15 -14.82 1.28
C GLY A 314 -5.60 -14.58 2.69
N ASP A 315 -6.34 -13.89 3.55
CA ASP A 315 -5.91 -13.63 4.93
C ASP A 315 -5.98 -14.88 5.80
N SER A 316 -6.97 -15.74 5.56
CA SER A 316 -7.11 -17.04 6.24
C SER A 316 -5.91 -17.93 5.97
N ILE A 317 -5.43 -18.00 4.72
CA ILE A 317 -4.21 -18.74 4.36
C ILE A 317 -3.01 -18.16 5.11
N LEU A 318 -2.84 -16.84 5.10
CA LEU A 318 -1.67 -16.20 5.68
C LEU A 318 -1.63 -16.38 7.20
N LYS A 319 -2.75 -16.11 7.89
CA LYS A 319 -2.92 -16.33 9.33
C LYS A 319 -2.78 -17.80 9.70
N GLY A 320 -3.47 -18.69 8.98
CA GLY A 320 -3.44 -20.13 9.25
C GLY A 320 -2.04 -20.70 9.14
N VAL A 321 -1.30 -20.36 8.08
CA VAL A 321 0.10 -20.77 7.91
C VAL A 321 0.96 -20.29 9.06
N VAL A 322 0.96 -18.97 9.35
CA VAL A 322 1.81 -18.38 10.39
C VAL A 322 1.49 -18.98 11.76
N SER A 323 0.20 -19.19 12.07
CA SER A 323 -0.23 -19.75 13.36
C SER A 323 0.24 -21.19 13.61
N VAL A 324 0.36 -22.00 12.54
CA VAL A 324 0.72 -23.42 12.66
C VAL A 324 2.23 -23.63 12.59
N ILE A 325 2.93 -22.96 11.67
CA ILE A 325 4.38 -23.17 11.49
C ILE A 325 5.24 -22.24 12.34
N GLY A 326 4.64 -21.19 12.91
CA GLY A 326 5.31 -20.14 13.65
C GLY A 326 5.97 -19.10 12.76
N GLU A 327 6.02 -17.87 13.25
CA GLU A 327 6.54 -16.69 12.55
C GLU A 327 8.00 -16.87 12.09
N ARG A 328 8.85 -17.43 12.94
CA ARG A 328 10.26 -17.70 12.60
C ARG A 328 10.39 -18.63 11.39
N SER A 329 9.74 -19.80 11.44
CA SER A 329 9.79 -20.77 10.34
C SER A 329 9.18 -20.21 9.06
N TYR A 330 8.17 -19.34 9.19
CA TYR A 330 7.55 -18.64 8.08
C TYR A 330 8.56 -17.74 7.37
N TYR A 331 9.22 -16.82 8.08
CA TYR A 331 10.23 -15.93 7.49
C TYR A 331 11.49 -16.68 7.02
N GLU A 332 11.91 -17.73 7.73
CA GLU A 332 12.98 -18.62 7.27
C GLU A 332 12.61 -19.24 5.91
N GLY A 333 11.38 -19.75 5.76
CA GLY A 333 10.88 -20.29 4.50
C GLY A 333 10.86 -19.27 3.36
N LEU A 334 10.38 -18.05 3.62
CA LEU A 334 10.37 -16.96 2.65
C LEU A 334 11.78 -16.57 2.20
N SER A 335 12.75 -16.54 3.12
CA SER A 335 14.13 -16.18 2.80
C SER A 335 14.86 -17.20 1.93
N GLN A 336 14.35 -18.44 1.85
CA GLN A 336 14.91 -19.47 0.98
C GLN A 336 14.46 -19.37 -0.48
N LEU A 337 13.42 -18.58 -0.76
CA LEU A 337 12.87 -18.41 -2.10
C LEU A 337 13.90 -17.75 -3.05
N PRO A 338 14.15 -18.32 -4.25
CA PRO A 338 14.94 -17.69 -5.30
C PRO A 338 14.76 -16.18 -5.47
N ALA A 339 13.51 -15.69 -5.58
CA ALA A 339 13.24 -14.27 -5.79
C ALA A 339 13.66 -13.40 -4.58
N TYR A 340 13.51 -13.92 -3.35
CA TYR A 340 14.03 -13.25 -2.17
C TYR A 340 15.56 -13.15 -2.21
N LYS A 341 16.24 -14.24 -2.58
CA LYS A 341 17.71 -14.27 -2.72
C LYS A 341 18.17 -13.27 -3.77
N THR A 342 17.49 -13.18 -4.92
CA THR A 342 17.78 -12.17 -5.94
C THR A 342 17.66 -10.75 -5.40
N LEU A 343 16.58 -10.41 -4.69
CA LEU A 343 16.41 -9.10 -4.06
C LEU A 343 17.60 -8.77 -3.13
N MET A 344 17.99 -9.71 -2.27
CA MET A 344 19.11 -9.52 -1.33
C MET A 344 20.46 -9.40 -2.04
N GLU A 345 20.70 -10.18 -3.10
CA GLU A 345 21.92 -10.10 -3.92
C GLU A 345 22.05 -8.75 -4.62
N GLU A 346 20.98 -8.23 -5.20
CA GLU A 346 20.98 -6.93 -5.87
C GLU A 346 21.20 -5.78 -4.87
N LYS A 347 20.56 -5.85 -3.70
CA LYS A 347 20.84 -4.91 -2.61
C LYS A 347 22.31 -4.94 -2.18
N ALA A 348 22.87 -6.13 -1.95
CA ALA A 348 24.26 -6.30 -1.55
C ALA A 348 25.25 -5.76 -2.60
N LYS A 349 24.96 -5.92 -3.90
CA LYS A 349 25.77 -5.34 -4.98
C LYS A 349 25.82 -3.82 -4.91
N VAL A 350 24.68 -3.18 -4.66
CA VAL A 350 24.59 -1.71 -4.52
C VAL A 350 25.32 -1.25 -3.26
N GLU A 351 25.14 -1.91 -2.13
CA GLU A 351 25.84 -1.59 -0.87
C GLU A 351 27.36 -1.71 -1.00
N ALA A 352 27.85 -2.77 -1.66
CA ALA A 352 29.27 -2.96 -1.91
C ALA A 352 29.86 -1.85 -2.82
N TRP A 353 29.09 -1.38 -3.80
CA TRP A 353 29.47 -0.24 -4.63
C TRP A 353 29.53 1.06 -3.81
N LYS A 354 28.51 1.38 -3.01
CA LYS A 354 28.50 2.57 -2.14
C LYS A 354 29.67 2.60 -1.17
N ALA A 355 29.97 1.46 -0.54
CA ALA A 355 31.09 1.32 0.38
C ALA A 355 32.45 1.58 -0.32
N LYS A 356 32.57 1.25 -1.61
CA LYS A 356 33.74 1.58 -2.43
C LYS A 356 33.82 3.08 -2.72
N GLU A 357 32.74 3.69 -3.22
CA GLU A 357 32.70 5.14 -3.52
C GLU A 357 33.05 5.97 -2.28
N ALA A 358 32.48 5.65 -1.11
CA ALA A 358 32.74 6.37 0.13
C ALA A 358 34.21 6.33 0.59
N ARG A 359 34.99 5.33 0.17
CA ARG A 359 36.43 5.25 0.44
C ARG A 359 37.24 6.11 -0.54
N TYR A 360 36.83 6.18 -1.80
CA TYR A 360 37.52 7.00 -2.81
C TYR A 360 37.38 8.50 -2.58
N HIS A 361 36.27 8.96 -1.96
CA HIS A 361 36.05 10.39 -1.67
C HIS A 361 36.56 10.84 -0.30
N LYS A 362 37.12 9.94 0.52
CA LYS A 362 37.72 10.24 1.84
C LYS A 362 39.25 10.26 1.86
N GLY A 363 39.90 9.87 0.76
CA GLY A 363 41.35 9.96 0.56
C GLY A 363 41.63 10.94 -0.57
#